data_AF-A0A1L0DWH0-F1
#
_entry.id   AF-A0A1L0DWH0-F1
#
_cell.length_a   1.000
_cell.length_b   1.000
_cell.length_c   1.000
_cell.angle_alpha   90.00
_cell.angle_beta   90.00
_cell.angle_gamma   90.00
#
_symmetry.space_group_name_H-M   'P 1'
#
loop_
_entity.id
_entity.type
_entity.pdbx_description
1 polymer ?
#
loop_
_entity_poly.entity_id
_entity_poly.type
_entity_poly.pdbx_seq_one_letter_code
_entity_poly.pdbx_strand_id
1 'polypeptide(L)'
;MHHLGDLYFCPSCQGVKCIHCCHVAVECKYCVNCMTDYSDQKGVVRCSKNCFECPQCKSPLPVSVEDAVADGAKGKCFTFACVVCDYTYKTLVITKPAALKTIIKNENPIPFTNFFERFSLLHKLAVLEEKSQVPRKLNPTVLARMKAMDIQKPTGDQDEASNITQKLSEKKPLQINTDDDFNSRPPKLLPLGRHLTAKRSYLCDSCRTMLSMPVGDHRLMKIVTKEFASDIVPTVTAKVDHASVLNFTPGSDTQCSLNFVNVTDLSISVTVSILSQLPKQFMNNNATISISFPFTHFSVQGRREKLAIIDSIPSPYLTSNTKTARAEQLMRASRREAQRRKTEGDEFKEVGANWVSVPFSVAVTSNTPLLSYPKIPFYITIESKLPDTWKPHANRRGLKYGFWVVCQVE
;
A
#
# COMPACT_ATOMS: atom_id res chain seq x y z
N MET A 1 12.90 2.41 1.57
CA MET A 1 12.72 3.85 1.84
C MET A 1 11.29 4.19 1.45
N HIS A 2 10.54 4.88 2.30
CA HIS A 2 9.12 5.21 2.09
C HIS A 2 8.91 6.70 2.31
N HIS A 3 7.95 7.30 1.61
CA HIS A 3 7.54 8.67 1.89
C HIS A 3 6.78 8.73 3.21
N LEU A 4 6.91 9.84 3.95
CA LEU A 4 6.26 10.01 5.26
C LEU A 4 4.73 9.86 5.18
N GLY A 5 4.11 10.28 4.07
CA GLY A 5 2.66 10.16 3.86
C GLY A 5 2.15 8.72 3.70
N ASP A 6 3.03 7.77 3.39
CA ASP A 6 2.67 6.35 3.22
C ASP A 6 2.89 5.53 4.51
N LEU A 7 3.34 6.18 5.58
CA LEU A 7 3.70 5.55 6.84
C LEU A 7 2.61 5.77 7.89
N TYR A 8 2.49 4.79 8.77
CA TYR A 8 1.65 4.83 9.96
C TYR A 8 2.51 5.01 11.20
N PHE A 9 1.93 5.56 12.27
CA PHE A 9 2.54 5.58 13.59
C PHE A 9 1.73 4.68 14.51
N CYS A 10 2.39 3.76 15.21
CA CYS A 10 1.71 2.90 16.17
C CYS A 10 1.73 3.52 17.57
N PRO A 11 0.59 3.91 18.17
CA PRO A 11 0.56 4.51 19.51
C PRO A 11 1.06 3.57 20.59
N SER A 12 0.74 2.28 20.50
CA SER A 12 1.11 1.28 21.50
C SER A 12 2.60 0.90 21.43
N CYS A 13 3.16 0.74 20.23
CA CYS A 13 4.59 0.45 20.05
C CYS A 13 5.48 1.70 20.09
N GLN A 14 4.90 2.90 19.93
CA GLN A 14 5.61 4.17 19.76
C GLN A 14 6.66 4.08 18.64
N GLY A 15 6.21 3.75 17.43
CA GLY A 15 7.11 3.57 16.30
C GLY A 15 6.41 3.64 14.95
N VAL A 16 7.19 4.02 13.94
CA VAL A 16 6.71 4.15 12.55
C VAL A 16 6.60 2.77 11.91
N LYS A 17 5.53 2.55 11.15
CA LYS A 17 5.21 1.29 10.45
C LYS A 17 4.91 1.59 8.98
N CYS A 18 5.54 0.86 8.06
CA CYS A 18 5.16 0.90 6.65
C CYS A 18 4.09 -0.16 6.34
N ILE A 19 3.52 -0.11 5.15
CA ILE A 19 2.50 -1.07 4.69
C ILE A 19 2.94 -2.55 4.80
N HIS A 20 4.25 -2.83 4.72
CA HIS A 20 4.81 -4.18 4.83
C HIS A 20 5.00 -4.63 6.28
N CYS A 21 5.09 -3.70 7.23
CA CYS A 21 5.16 -3.97 8.67
C CYS A 21 3.77 -4.07 9.31
N CYS A 22 2.72 -4.05 8.49
CA CYS A 22 1.34 -4.08 8.93
C CYS A 22 0.67 -5.38 8.49
N HIS A 23 -0.22 -5.87 9.34
CA HIS A 23 -1.19 -6.87 8.95
C HIS A 23 -2.34 -6.19 8.21
N VAL A 24 -2.68 -6.70 7.03
CA VAL A 24 -3.71 -6.13 6.15
C VAL A 24 -4.95 -7.00 6.18
N ALA A 25 -6.11 -6.39 6.41
CA ALA A 25 -7.40 -7.06 6.25
C ALA A 25 -8.26 -6.34 5.20
N VAL A 26 -9.13 -7.08 4.53
CA VAL A 26 -10.06 -6.54 3.53
C VAL A 26 -11.38 -6.24 4.23
N GLU A 27 -11.72 -4.96 4.31
CA GLU A 27 -12.97 -4.49 4.93
C GLU A 27 -14.15 -4.66 3.98
N CYS A 28 -13.96 -4.26 2.71
CA CYS A 28 -14.98 -4.44 1.69
C CYS A 28 -14.37 -4.65 0.32
N LYS A 29 -15.14 -5.29 -0.57
CA LYS A 29 -14.80 -5.51 -1.98
C LYS A 29 -15.91 -4.96 -2.84
N TYR A 30 -15.57 -4.24 -3.90
CA TYR A 30 -16.56 -3.64 -4.77
C TYR A 30 -16.03 -3.45 -6.19
N CYS A 31 -16.94 -3.33 -7.15
CA CYS A 31 -16.59 -2.97 -8.52
C CYS A 31 -16.52 -1.45 -8.67
N VAL A 32 -15.41 -0.91 -9.17
CA VAL A 32 -15.23 0.55 -9.36
C VAL A 32 -16.18 1.11 -10.42
N ASN A 33 -16.56 0.31 -11.42
CA ASN A 33 -17.39 0.79 -12.53
C ASN A 33 -18.88 0.85 -12.15
N CYS A 34 -19.42 -0.19 -11.52
CA CYS A 34 -20.85 -0.26 -11.19
C CYS A 34 -21.16 -0.06 -9.70
N MET A 35 -20.16 0.23 -8.88
CA MET A 35 -20.28 0.46 -7.43
C MET A 35 -21.16 -0.59 -6.73
N THR A 36 -20.99 -1.84 -7.16
CA THR A 36 -21.69 -2.99 -6.57
C THR A 36 -20.79 -3.62 -5.52
N ASP A 37 -21.37 -3.90 -4.37
CA ASP A 37 -20.70 -4.57 -3.26
C ASP A 37 -20.56 -6.07 -3.50
N TYR A 38 -19.40 -6.60 -3.17
CA TYR A 38 -18.98 -7.99 -3.28
C TYR A 38 -18.34 -8.50 -1.98
N SER A 39 -18.51 -7.78 -0.88
CA SER A 39 -17.88 -8.09 0.42
C SER A 39 -18.29 -9.47 0.94
N ASP A 40 -19.57 -9.83 0.80
CA ASP A 40 -20.11 -11.13 1.23
C ASP A 40 -19.68 -12.31 0.34
N GLN A 41 -19.20 -12.05 -0.88
CA GLN A 41 -18.86 -13.08 -1.84
C GLN A 41 -17.40 -13.53 -1.70
N LYS A 42 -17.18 -14.66 -1.02
CA LYS A 42 -15.85 -15.28 -0.87
C LYS A 42 -15.33 -15.81 -2.22
N GLY A 43 -14.03 -15.62 -2.48
CA GLY A 43 -13.36 -16.10 -3.70
C GLY A 43 -13.67 -15.34 -5.00
N VAL A 44 -14.61 -14.39 -4.98
CA VAL A 44 -14.92 -13.57 -6.15
C VAL A 44 -13.91 -12.42 -6.25
N VAL A 45 -13.16 -12.39 -7.35
CA VAL A 45 -12.12 -11.37 -7.63
C VAL A 45 -12.48 -10.46 -8.81
N ARG A 46 -13.55 -10.79 -9.55
CA ARG A 46 -14.01 -10.05 -10.73
C ARG A 46 -15.51 -9.82 -10.67
N CYS A 47 -15.94 -8.69 -11.23
CA CYS A 47 -17.33 -8.30 -11.32
C CYS A 47 -18.17 -9.42 -11.98
N SER A 48 -19.32 -9.73 -11.38
CA SER A 48 -20.31 -10.65 -11.93
C SER A 48 -21.32 -9.97 -12.85
N LYS A 49 -21.41 -8.64 -12.79
CA LYS A 49 -22.25 -7.82 -13.68
C LYS A 49 -21.54 -7.57 -15.01
N ASN A 50 -22.19 -6.80 -15.89
CA ASN A 50 -21.70 -6.47 -17.24
C ASN A 50 -20.55 -5.44 -17.27
N CYS A 51 -19.67 -5.42 -16.25
CA CYS A 51 -18.47 -4.59 -16.27
C CYS A 51 -17.29 -5.44 -16.72
N PHE A 52 -16.74 -5.13 -17.89
CA PHE A 52 -15.64 -5.87 -18.48
C PHE A 52 -14.38 -5.00 -18.60
N GLU A 53 -13.23 -5.65 -18.69
CA GLU A 53 -11.94 -5.01 -18.91
C GLU A 53 -11.22 -5.60 -20.12
N CYS A 54 -10.45 -4.75 -20.81
CA CYS A 54 -9.66 -5.13 -21.96
C CYS A 54 -8.57 -6.12 -21.52
N PRO A 55 -8.45 -7.30 -22.16
CA PRO A 55 -7.43 -8.26 -21.78
C PRO A 55 -6.02 -7.73 -22.02
N GLN A 56 -5.84 -6.83 -23.00
CA GLN A 56 -4.55 -6.23 -23.38
C GLN A 56 -4.13 -5.08 -22.45
N CYS A 57 -4.99 -4.06 -22.24
CA CYS A 57 -4.64 -2.85 -21.50
C CYS A 57 -5.38 -2.62 -20.17
N LYS A 58 -6.27 -3.55 -19.77
CA LYS A 58 -7.09 -3.49 -18.53
C LYS A 58 -8.01 -2.27 -18.39
N SER A 59 -8.23 -1.51 -19.46
CA SER A 59 -9.21 -0.42 -19.49
C SER A 59 -10.65 -0.98 -19.44
N PRO A 60 -11.63 -0.22 -18.93
CA PRO A 60 -13.04 -0.58 -19.03
C PRO A 60 -13.45 -0.81 -20.50
N LEU A 61 -14.20 -1.88 -20.77
CA LEU A 61 -14.77 -2.15 -22.09
C LEU A 61 -16.25 -1.75 -22.15
N PRO A 62 -16.65 -0.82 -23.03
CA PRO A 62 -18.04 -0.62 -23.39
C PRO A 62 -18.58 -1.82 -24.18
N VAL A 63 -19.89 -2.03 -24.10
CA VAL A 63 -20.59 -3.12 -24.79
C VAL A 63 -21.71 -2.51 -25.63
N SER A 64 -21.69 -2.75 -26.94
CA SER A 64 -22.80 -2.44 -27.84
C SER A 64 -23.58 -3.71 -28.19
N VAL A 65 -24.86 -3.54 -28.52
CA VAL A 65 -25.77 -4.64 -28.87
C VAL A 65 -26.27 -4.41 -30.29
N GLU A 66 -26.20 -5.45 -31.11
CA GLU A 66 -26.71 -5.47 -32.47
C GLU A 66 -27.68 -6.65 -32.63
N ASP A 67 -28.80 -6.44 -33.32
CA ASP A 67 -29.68 -7.54 -33.71
C ASP A 67 -29.04 -8.30 -34.88
N ALA A 68 -28.96 -9.63 -34.76
CA ALA A 68 -28.31 -10.49 -35.73
C ALA A 68 -29.13 -11.75 -35.99
N VAL A 69 -29.02 -12.29 -37.20
CA VAL A 69 -29.68 -13.55 -37.59
C VAL A 69 -28.60 -14.57 -37.90
N ALA A 70 -28.64 -15.70 -37.21
CA ALA A 70 -27.82 -16.87 -37.50
C ALA A 70 -28.74 -18.09 -37.59
N ASP A 71 -28.53 -18.94 -38.59
CA ASP A 71 -29.28 -20.18 -38.82
C ASP A 71 -30.82 -20.00 -38.80
N GLY A 72 -31.31 -18.89 -39.38
CA GLY A 72 -32.74 -18.59 -39.48
C GLY A 72 -33.41 -18.14 -38.18
N ALA A 73 -32.69 -18.11 -37.05
CA ALA A 73 -33.18 -17.63 -35.76
C ALA A 73 -32.74 -16.18 -35.51
N LYS A 74 -33.70 -15.32 -35.12
CA LYS A 74 -33.41 -13.96 -34.67
C LYS A 74 -32.75 -14.00 -33.29
N GLY A 75 -31.61 -13.35 -33.14
CA GLY A 75 -30.87 -13.26 -31.88
C GLY A 75 -30.17 -11.92 -31.72
N LYS A 76 -29.34 -11.82 -30.68
CA LYS A 76 -28.54 -10.62 -30.39
C LYS A 76 -27.06 -10.93 -30.42
N CYS A 77 -26.26 -9.98 -30.88
CA CYS A 77 -24.82 -10.04 -30.88
C CYS A 77 -24.26 -8.88 -30.04
N PHE A 78 -23.22 -9.15 -29.26
CA PHE A 78 -22.60 -8.17 -28.38
C PHE A 78 -21.19 -7.86 -28.86
N THR A 79 -20.90 -6.58 -29.08
CA THR A 79 -19.59 -6.11 -29.52
C THR A 79 -18.91 -5.36 -28.38
N PHE A 80 -17.67 -5.73 -28.09
CA PHE A 80 -16.80 -5.15 -27.08
C PHE A 80 -15.65 -4.46 -27.81
N ALA A 81 -15.63 -3.14 -27.80
CA ALA A 81 -14.58 -2.35 -28.46
C ALA A 81 -13.83 -1.53 -27.41
N CYS A 82 -12.51 -1.67 -27.36
CA CYS A 82 -11.69 -0.90 -26.43
C CYS A 82 -11.51 0.53 -26.95
N VAL A 83 -11.60 1.52 -26.04
CA VAL A 83 -11.39 2.94 -26.39
C VAL A 83 -9.90 3.31 -26.43
N VAL A 84 -9.05 2.54 -25.77
CA VAL A 84 -7.61 2.86 -25.57
C VAL A 84 -6.69 2.13 -26.57
N CYS A 85 -7.13 1.01 -27.13
CA CYS A 85 -6.32 0.17 -28.04
C CYS A 85 -7.24 -0.51 -29.06
N ASP A 86 -6.68 -1.13 -30.09
CA ASP A 86 -7.43 -1.70 -31.22
C ASP A 86 -8.16 -3.02 -30.90
N TYR A 87 -8.19 -3.42 -29.63
CA TYR A 87 -8.89 -4.63 -29.20
C TYR A 87 -10.40 -4.51 -29.47
N THR A 88 -10.91 -5.41 -30.31
CA THR A 88 -12.34 -5.59 -30.57
C THR A 88 -12.70 -7.06 -30.47
N TYR A 89 -13.83 -7.37 -29.83
CA TYR A 89 -14.35 -8.72 -29.69
C TYR A 89 -15.85 -8.72 -29.91
N LYS A 90 -16.36 -9.68 -30.69
CA LYS A 90 -17.77 -9.82 -31.03
C LYS A 90 -18.23 -11.23 -30.66
N THR A 91 -19.32 -11.35 -29.90
CA THR A 91 -19.88 -12.65 -29.49
C THR A 91 -20.56 -13.35 -30.65
N LEU A 92 -20.84 -14.64 -30.49
CA LEU A 92 -21.77 -15.36 -31.35
C LEU A 92 -23.20 -14.81 -31.22
N VAL A 93 -24.06 -15.16 -32.17
CA VAL A 93 -25.48 -14.78 -32.14
C VAL A 93 -26.18 -15.56 -31.04
N ILE A 94 -26.74 -14.82 -30.09
CA ILE A 94 -27.34 -15.38 -28.89
C ILE A 94 -28.85 -15.42 -29.07
N THR A 95 -29.38 -16.63 -29.13
CA THR A 95 -30.82 -16.88 -29.27
C THR A 95 -31.53 -17.04 -27.91
N LYS A 96 -30.80 -17.48 -26.88
CA LYS A 96 -31.33 -17.65 -25.51
C LYS A 96 -30.73 -16.62 -24.56
N PRO A 97 -31.54 -15.85 -23.81
CA PRO A 97 -31.04 -14.83 -22.91
C PRO A 97 -30.22 -15.47 -21.78
N ALA A 98 -28.98 -15.01 -21.62
CA ALA A 98 -28.08 -15.39 -20.54
C ALA A 98 -27.24 -14.18 -20.12
N ALA A 99 -26.63 -14.24 -18.93
CA ALA A 99 -25.69 -13.21 -18.51
C ALA A 99 -24.46 -13.19 -19.43
N LEU A 100 -23.98 -11.99 -19.82
CA LEU A 100 -22.84 -11.83 -20.74
C LEU A 100 -21.60 -12.59 -20.28
N LYS A 101 -21.35 -12.63 -18.97
CA LYS A 101 -20.26 -13.42 -18.38
C LYS A 101 -20.36 -14.91 -18.71
N THR A 102 -21.56 -15.48 -18.68
CA THR A 102 -21.79 -16.89 -18.98
C THR A 102 -21.63 -17.17 -20.47
N ILE A 103 -22.12 -16.25 -21.32
CA ILE A 103 -21.97 -16.31 -22.77
C ILE A 103 -20.49 -16.36 -23.15
N ILE A 104 -19.70 -15.38 -22.69
CA ILE A 104 -18.27 -15.29 -22.99
C ILE A 104 -17.52 -16.54 -22.47
N LYS A 105 -17.89 -17.03 -21.28
CA LYS A 105 -17.28 -18.23 -20.70
C LYS A 105 -17.58 -19.49 -21.54
N ASN A 106 -18.76 -19.58 -22.13
CA ASN A 106 -19.16 -20.72 -22.95
C ASN A 106 -18.51 -20.71 -24.34
N GLU A 107 -18.12 -19.54 -24.86
CA GLU A 107 -17.46 -19.42 -26.18
C GLU A 107 -16.00 -19.91 -26.20
N ASN A 108 -15.36 -20.02 -25.05
CA ASN A 108 -14.02 -20.60 -24.93
C ASN A 108 -14.01 -21.60 -23.77
N PRO A 109 -14.52 -22.83 -23.98
CA PRO A 109 -14.37 -23.89 -22.99
C PRO A 109 -12.87 -24.12 -22.80
N ILE A 110 -12.36 -23.81 -21.60
CA ILE A 110 -10.97 -24.10 -21.26
C ILE A 110 -10.76 -25.60 -21.54
N PRO A 111 -9.81 -26.01 -22.40
CA PRO A 111 -9.63 -27.42 -22.76
C PRO A 111 -9.49 -28.32 -21.52
N PHE A 112 -9.00 -27.74 -20.43
CA PHE A 112 -8.74 -28.38 -19.15
C PHE A 112 -9.87 -28.29 -18.12
N THR A 113 -11.06 -27.72 -18.41
CA THR A 113 -12.17 -27.71 -17.41
C THR A 113 -12.55 -29.12 -17.00
N ASN A 114 -12.75 -29.99 -17.99
CA ASN A 114 -13.07 -31.40 -17.76
C ASN A 114 -11.94 -32.13 -17.03
N PHE A 115 -10.69 -31.79 -17.35
CA PHE A 115 -9.51 -32.33 -16.67
C PHE A 115 -9.47 -31.94 -15.19
N PHE A 116 -9.64 -30.65 -14.88
CA PHE A 116 -9.63 -30.14 -13.52
C PHE A 116 -10.78 -30.72 -12.68
N GLU A 117 -11.98 -30.81 -13.25
CA GLU A 117 -13.12 -31.44 -12.59
C GLU A 117 -12.88 -32.93 -12.32
N ARG A 118 -12.29 -33.66 -13.27
CA ARG A 118 -11.91 -35.07 -13.08
C ARG A 118 -10.88 -35.22 -11.97
N PHE A 119 -9.84 -34.39 -11.95
CA PHE A 119 -8.80 -34.41 -10.91
C PHE A 119 -9.38 -34.10 -9.52
N SER A 120 -10.29 -33.13 -9.43
CA SER A 120 -10.99 -32.79 -8.18
C SER A 120 -11.86 -33.95 -7.67
N LEU A 121 -12.56 -34.66 -8.56
CA LEU A 121 -13.33 -35.85 -8.22
C LEU A 121 -12.43 -36.99 -7.72
N LEU A 122 -11.29 -37.24 -8.38
CA LEU A 122 -10.30 -38.23 -7.93
C LEU A 122 -9.75 -37.90 -6.53
N HIS A 123 -9.36 -36.65 -6.29
CA HIS A 123 -8.87 -36.24 -4.97
C HIS A 123 -9.94 -36.36 -3.89
N LYS A 124 -11.21 -36.03 -4.20
CA LYS A 124 -12.33 -36.25 -3.27
C LYS A 124 -12.50 -37.72 -2.92
N LEU A 125 -12.43 -38.60 -3.92
CA LEU A 125 -12.54 -40.04 -3.74
C LEU A 125 -11.41 -40.56 -2.84
N ALA A 126 -10.16 -40.17 -3.10
CA ALA A 126 -9.01 -40.56 -2.27
C ALA A 126 -9.16 -40.11 -0.80
N VAL A 127 -9.65 -38.89 -0.55
CA VAL A 127 -9.91 -38.40 0.82
C VAL A 127 -11.04 -39.18 1.51
N LEU A 128 -12.07 -39.62 0.77
CA LEU A 128 -13.14 -40.46 1.31
C LEU A 128 -12.62 -41.87 1.65
N GLU A 129 -11.77 -42.44 0.80
CA GLU A 129 -11.10 -43.73 1.04
C GLU A 129 -10.21 -43.67 2.29
N GLU A 130 -9.37 -42.65 2.44
CA GLU A 130 -8.56 -42.44 3.64
C GLU A 130 -9.42 -42.29 4.90
N LYS A 131 -10.51 -41.53 4.83
CA LYS A 131 -11.47 -41.38 5.95
C LYS A 131 -12.17 -42.70 6.31
N SER A 132 -12.38 -43.58 5.34
CA SER A 132 -12.96 -44.91 5.59
C SER A 132 -11.97 -45.86 6.26
N GLN A 133 -10.67 -45.70 5.98
CA GLN A 133 -9.59 -46.52 6.55
C GLN A 133 -9.18 -46.07 7.95
N VAL A 134 -9.36 -44.79 8.31
CA VAL A 134 -9.14 -44.29 9.68
C VAL A 134 -10.41 -44.53 10.53
N PRO A 135 -10.43 -45.50 11.46
CA PRO A 135 -11.60 -45.76 12.28
C PRO A 135 -11.88 -44.54 13.16
N ARG A 136 -13.03 -43.88 12.95
CA ARG A 136 -13.55 -42.90 13.92
C ARG A 136 -13.73 -43.61 15.26
N LYS A 137 -12.83 -43.36 16.22
CA LYS A 137 -12.95 -43.84 17.61
C LYS A 137 -14.15 -43.14 18.26
N LEU A 138 -15.34 -43.67 18.04
CA LEU A 138 -16.54 -43.29 18.78
C LEU A 138 -16.40 -43.76 20.23
N ASN A 139 -16.83 -42.92 21.18
CA ASN A 139 -16.83 -43.26 22.59
C ASN A 139 -17.66 -44.55 22.81
N PRO A 140 -17.13 -45.59 23.49
CA PRO A 140 -17.80 -46.89 23.64
C PRO A 140 -19.21 -46.78 24.26
N THR A 141 -19.44 -45.80 25.13
CA THR A 141 -20.75 -45.53 25.74
C THR A 141 -21.79 -45.07 24.72
N VAL A 142 -21.35 -44.31 23.71
CA VAL A 142 -22.21 -43.84 22.61
C VAL A 142 -22.53 -44.99 21.66
N LEU A 143 -21.55 -45.86 21.37
CA LEU A 143 -21.75 -47.06 20.55
C LEU A 143 -22.75 -48.04 21.18
N ALA A 144 -22.69 -48.22 22.51
CA ALA A 144 -23.65 -49.06 23.23
C ALA A 144 -25.07 -48.50 23.17
N ARG A 145 -25.24 -47.17 23.30
CA ARG A 145 -26.53 -46.49 23.18
C ARG A 145 -27.09 -46.52 21.75
N MET A 146 -26.24 -46.37 20.73
CA MET A 146 -26.66 -46.47 19.33
C MET A 146 -27.11 -47.88 18.96
N LYS A 147 -26.42 -48.92 19.46
CA LYS A 147 -26.84 -50.32 19.31
C LYS A 147 -28.15 -50.62 20.03
N ALA A 148 -28.37 -50.05 21.21
CA ALA A 148 -29.62 -50.21 21.96
C ALA A 148 -30.83 -49.51 21.32
N MET A 149 -30.59 -48.50 20.47
CA MET A 149 -31.63 -47.73 19.77
C MET A 149 -31.80 -48.14 18.29
N ASP A 150 -31.15 -49.22 17.84
CA ASP A 150 -31.18 -49.71 16.46
C ASP A 150 -30.89 -48.65 15.38
N ILE A 151 -30.00 -47.69 15.72
CA ILE A 151 -29.61 -46.62 14.80
C ILE A 151 -28.49 -47.14 13.90
N GLN A 152 -28.81 -47.37 12.62
CA GLN A 152 -27.82 -47.74 11.62
C GLN A 152 -26.77 -46.63 11.43
N LYS A 153 -25.52 -47.03 11.14
CA LYS A 153 -24.46 -46.08 10.73
C LYS A 153 -24.95 -45.32 9.48
N PRO A 154 -24.80 -43.99 9.41
CA PRO A 154 -25.17 -43.24 8.22
C PRO A 154 -24.35 -43.75 7.02
N THR A 155 -25.03 -44.30 6.01
CA THR A 155 -24.47 -44.83 4.75
C THR A 155 -24.00 -43.75 3.78
N GLY A 156 -24.20 -42.47 4.12
CA GLY A 156 -23.97 -41.34 3.20
C GLY A 156 -22.58 -41.29 2.57
N ASP A 157 -21.53 -41.72 3.28
CA ASP A 157 -20.16 -41.73 2.75
C ASP A 157 -19.97 -42.79 1.63
N GLN A 158 -20.67 -43.93 1.69
CA GLN A 158 -20.62 -44.98 0.66
C GLN A 158 -21.46 -44.60 -0.58
N ASP A 159 -22.61 -43.97 -0.36
CA ASP A 159 -23.48 -43.46 -1.44
C ASP A 159 -22.84 -42.26 -2.17
N GLU A 160 -22.02 -41.45 -1.48
CA GLU A 160 -21.26 -40.36 -2.12
C GLU A 160 -20.09 -40.88 -2.96
N ALA A 161 -19.36 -41.89 -2.48
CA ALA A 161 -18.24 -42.51 -3.22
C ALA A 161 -18.71 -43.20 -4.52
N SER A 162 -19.84 -43.91 -4.49
CA SER A 162 -20.43 -44.54 -5.68
C SER A 162 -20.87 -43.50 -6.72
N ASN A 163 -21.51 -42.41 -6.27
CA ASN A 163 -21.89 -41.28 -7.13
C ASN A 163 -20.67 -40.58 -7.78
N ILE A 164 -19.57 -40.41 -7.05
CA ILE A 164 -18.33 -39.82 -7.59
C ILE A 164 -17.72 -40.75 -8.64
N THR A 165 -17.72 -42.05 -8.39
CA THR A 165 -17.20 -43.08 -9.31
C THR A 165 -18.00 -43.12 -10.61
N GLN A 166 -19.32 -42.97 -10.55
CA GLN A 166 -20.17 -42.84 -11.73
C GLN A 166 -19.86 -41.56 -12.53
N LYS A 167 -19.67 -40.42 -11.86
CA LYS A 167 -19.26 -39.17 -12.53
C LYS A 167 -17.87 -39.25 -13.17
N LEU A 168 -16.98 -40.08 -12.63
CA LEU A 168 -15.66 -40.35 -13.18
C LEU A 168 -15.69 -41.25 -14.42
N SER A 169 -16.62 -42.20 -14.50
CA SER A 169 -16.79 -43.06 -15.68
C SER A 169 -17.42 -42.30 -16.85
N GLU A 170 -18.32 -41.35 -16.58
CA GLU A 170 -18.92 -40.48 -17.59
C GLU A 170 -17.90 -39.51 -18.23
N LYS A 171 -16.88 -39.07 -17.50
CA LYS A 171 -15.85 -38.14 -17.99
C LYS A 171 -14.63 -38.87 -18.53
N LYS A 172 -14.57 -39.10 -19.85
CA LYS A 172 -13.41 -39.72 -20.52
C LYS A 172 -12.09 -38.95 -20.23
N PRO A 173 -10.95 -39.66 -20.12
CA PRO A 173 -9.64 -39.00 -20.03
C PRO A 173 -9.36 -38.20 -21.30
N LEU A 174 -8.96 -36.94 -21.13
CA LEU A 174 -8.48 -36.10 -22.22
C LEU A 174 -7.07 -36.58 -22.61
N GLN A 175 -6.91 -37.02 -23.85
CA GLN A 175 -5.61 -37.21 -24.49
C GLN A 175 -5.12 -35.81 -24.87
N ILE A 176 -4.23 -35.21 -24.06
CA ILE A 176 -3.69 -33.88 -24.32
C ILE A 176 -2.39 -34.07 -25.11
N ASN A 177 -2.38 -33.64 -26.37
CA ASN A 177 -1.13 -33.52 -27.13
C ASN A 177 -0.67 -32.07 -26.96
N THR A 178 0.30 -31.86 -26.05
CA THR A 178 0.67 -30.52 -25.54
C THR A 178 1.10 -29.54 -26.64
N ASP A 179 1.73 -30.05 -27.70
CA ASP A 179 2.29 -29.24 -28.77
C ASP A 179 1.27 -28.92 -29.87
N ASP A 180 0.33 -29.82 -30.16
CA ASP A 180 -0.69 -29.60 -31.20
C ASP A 180 -1.84 -28.72 -30.71
N ASP A 181 -2.30 -28.88 -29.46
CA ASP A 181 -3.47 -28.13 -28.96
C ASP A 181 -3.18 -26.65 -28.71
N PHE A 182 -1.96 -26.30 -28.24
CA PHE A 182 -1.56 -24.91 -28.01
C PHE A 182 -1.26 -24.15 -29.31
N ASN A 183 -0.70 -24.83 -30.31
CA ASN A 183 -0.35 -24.22 -31.59
C ASN A 183 -1.53 -24.17 -32.57
N SER A 184 -2.46 -25.13 -32.53
CA SER A 184 -3.61 -25.19 -33.45
C SER A 184 -4.79 -24.29 -33.03
N ARG A 185 -4.92 -23.97 -31.73
CA ARG A 185 -5.98 -23.09 -31.19
C ARG A 185 -5.40 -22.15 -30.14
N PRO A 186 -4.80 -21.01 -30.54
CA PRO A 186 -4.38 -20.00 -29.57
C PRO A 186 -5.61 -19.58 -28.74
N PRO A 187 -5.49 -19.48 -27.41
CA PRO A 187 -6.61 -19.12 -26.55
C PRO A 187 -7.14 -17.75 -26.97
N LYS A 188 -8.41 -17.70 -27.38
CA LYS A 188 -9.09 -16.44 -27.70
C LYS A 188 -8.94 -15.50 -26.50
N LEU A 189 -8.36 -14.32 -26.75
CA LEU A 189 -8.32 -13.22 -25.79
C LEU A 189 -9.76 -12.74 -25.55
N LEU A 190 -10.40 -13.30 -24.54
CA LEU A 190 -11.77 -12.96 -24.19
C LEU A 190 -11.81 -11.73 -23.25
N PRO A 191 -12.86 -10.91 -23.34
CA PRO A 191 -13.08 -9.88 -22.34
C PRO A 191 -13.37 -10.53 -20.98
N LEU A 192 -12.69 -10.06 -19.95
CA LEU A 192 -12.86 -10.57 -18.58
C LEU A 192 -13.68 -9.59 -17.76
N GLY A 193 -14.40 -10.08 -16.75
CA GLY A 193 -15.06 -9.21 -15.78
C GLY A 193 -14.03 -8.29 -15.11
N ARG A 194 -14.39 -7.03 -14.88
CA ARG A 194 -13.53 -6.03 -14.24
C ARG A 194 -13.01 -6.52 -12.90
N HIS A 195 -11.72 -6.39 -12.62
CA HIS A 195 -11.19 -6.71 -11.29
C HIS A 195 -11.87 -5.89 -10.20
N LEU A 196 -12.20 -6.55 -9.09
CA LEU A 196 -12.77 -5.90 -7.92
C LEU A 196 -11.68 -5.14 -7.17
N THR A 197 -12.03 -3.98 -6.64
CA THR A 197 -11.20 -3.19 -5.74
C THR A 197 -11.60 -3.48 -4.31
N ALA A 198 -10.66 -3.32 -3.38
CA ALA A 198 -10.90 -3.56 -1.96
C ALA A 198 -10.49 -2.34 -1.13
N LYS A 199 -11.28 -2.03 -0.11
CA LYS A 199 -10.83 -1.19 1.00
C LYS A 199 -10.13 -2.07 2.03
N ARG A 200 -9.02 -1.56 2.55
CA ARG A 200 -8.13 -2.32 3.42
C ARG A 200 -8.00 -1.62 4.75
N SER A 201 -8.04 -2.39 5.83
CA SER A 201 -7.60 -1.95 7.14
C SER A 201 -6.18 -2.43 7.40
N TYR A 202 -5.47 -1.67 8.23
CA TYR A 202 -4.08 -1.90 8.57
C TYR A 202 -3.96 -1.97 10.09
N LEU A 203 -3.43 -3.08 10.57
CA LEU A 203 -3.10 -3.30 11.97
C LEU A 203 -1.59 -3.42 12.13
N CYS A 204 -1.05 -2.97 13.25
CA CYS A 204 0.36 -3.18 13.57
C CYS A 204 0.63 -4.68 13.68
N ASP A 205 1.65 -5.19 12.99
CA ASP A 205 1.95 -6.63 13.02
C ASP A 205 2.36 -7.11 14.44
N SER A 206 3.08 -6.25 15.18
CA SER A 206 3.63 -6.58 16.50
C SER A 206 2.60 -6.59 17.63
N CYS A 207 1.71 -5.59 17.70
CA CYS A 207 0.76 -5.42 18.80
C CYS A 207 -0.71 -5.49 18.38
N ARG A 208 -0.98 -5.65 17.08
CA ARG A 208 -2.33 -5.71 16.49
C ARG A 208 -3.20 -4.47 16.76
N THR A 209 -2.61 -3.36 17.21
CA THR A 209 -3.31 -2.06 17.30
C THR A 209 -3.75 -1.61 15.91
N MET A 210 -5.00 -1.15 15.80
CA MET A 210 -5.55 -0.61 14.57
C MET A 210 -4.86 0.70 14.20
N LEU A 211 -4.28 0.77 13.00
CA LEU A 211 -3.58 1.97 12.51
C LEU A 211 -4.43 2.74 11.50
N SER A 212 -5.17 2.01 10.65
CA SER A 212 -6.09 2.62 9.71
C SER A 212 -7.26 1.69 9.45
N MET A 213 -8.47 2.21 9.62
CA MET A 213 -9.70 1.47 9.35
C MET A 213 -10.66 2.36 8.56
N PRO A 214 -10.85 2.11 7.25
CA PRO A 214 -11.86 2.79 6.46
C PRO A 214 -13.27 2.33 6.87
N VAL A 215 -14.29 3.14 6.55
CA VAL A 215 -15.68 2.68 6.66
C VAL A 215 -15.93 1.56 5.65
N GLY A 216 -16.62 0.51 6.08
CA GLY A 216 -16.92 -0.67 5.25
C GLY A 216 -17.77 -0.36 4.01
N ASP A 217 -18.60 0.67 4.04
CA ASP A 217 -19.34 1.12 2.85
C ASP A 217 -18.38 1.59 1.75
N HIS A 218 -18.38 0.90 0.62
CA HIS A 218 -17.55 1.21 -0.54
C HIS A 218 -17.77 2.63 -1.10
N ARG A 219 -18.93 3.26 -0.86
CA ARG A 219 -19.26 4.61 -1.34
C ARG A 219 -18.67 5.73 -0.49
N LEU A 220 -18.30 5.44 0.76
CA LEU A 220 -17.82 6.45 1.71
C LEU A 220 -16.30 6.53 1.74
N MET A 221 -15.72 7.73 1.60
CA MET A 221 -14.27 7.95 1.72
C MET A 221 -13.80 8.16 3.17
N LYS A 222 -14.70 8.06 4.15
CA LYS A 222 -14.40 8.31 5.55
C LYS A 222 -13.53 7.20 6.15
N ILE A 223 -12.64 7.61 7.04
CA ILE A 223 -11.79 6.72 7.82
C ILE A 223 -12.26 6.78 9.27
N VAL A 224 -12.56 5.62 9.86
CA VAL A 224 -13.05 5.50 11.24
C VAL A 224 -11.91 5.76 12.22
N THR A 225 -10.77 5.14 11.99
CA THR A 225 -9.58 5.26 12.83
C THR A 225 -8.38 5.52 11.94
N LYS A 226 -7.56 6.52 12.28
CA LYS A 226 -6.35 6.88 11.54
C LYS A 226 -5.21 7.21 12.50
N GLU A 227 -4.06 6.63 12.24
CA GLU A 227 -2.81 6.88 12.96
C GLU A 227 -1.68 7.04 11.92
N PHE A 228 -1.77 8.10 11.11
CA PHE A 228 -0.79 8.38 10.06
C PHE A 228 0.48 8.98 10.67
N ALA A 229 1.65 8.58 10.17
CA ALA A 229 2.91 9.11 10.63
C ALA A 229 3.03 10.62 10.38
N SER A 230 2.43 11.14 9.30
CA SER A 230 2.40 12.58 8.98
C SER A 230 1.75 13.46 10.03
N ASP A 231 0.85 12.89 10.85
CA ASP A 231 0.11 13.65 11.87
C ASP A 231 0.92 13.79 13.18
N ILE A 232 2.02 13.03 13.32
CA ILE A 232 2.76 12.86 14.59
C ILE A 232 4.25 13.11 14.43
N VAL A 233 4.85 12.54 13.38
CA VAL A 233 6.29 12.62 13.12
C VAL A 233 6.58 13.96 12.45
N PRO A 234 7.57 14.73 12.94
CA PRO A 234 7.90 16.01 12.33
C PRO A 234 8.43 15.82 10.92
N THR A 235 8.12 16.78 10.06
CA THR A 235 8.68 16.82 8.71
C THR A 235 10.11 17.32 8.79
N VAL A 236 11.06 16.56 8.25
CA VAL A 236 12.49 16.87 8.27
C VAL A 236 13.01 16.99 6.85
N THR A 237 13.67 18.11 6.57
CA THR A 237 14.17 18.43 5.23
C THR A 237 15.50 19.18 5.30
N ALA A 238 16.37 18.99 4.32
CA ALA A 238 17.68 19.62 4.27
C ALA A 238 17.77 20.54 3.04
N LYS A 239 18.36 21.72 3.21
CA LYS A 239 18.60 22.68 2.12
C LYS A 239 19.98 23.30 2.19
N VAL A 240 20.49 23.75 1.06
CA VAL A 240 21.69 24.59 0.99
C VAL A 240 21.32 26.04 1.30
N ASP A 241 22.08 26.70 2.18
CA ASP A 241 21.77 28.07 2.62
C ASP A 241 22.01 29.12 1.51
N HIS A 242 22.92 28.82 0.58
CA HIS A 242 23.26 29.68 -0.55
C HIS A 242 22.77 29.07 -1.87
N ALA A 243 21.67 29.61 -2.40
CA ALA A 243 21.01 29.18 -3.64
C ALA A 243 21.88 29.25 -4.92
N SER A 244 23.08 29.85 -4.85
CA SER A 244 24.01 29.98 -5.98
C SER A 244 24.94 28.76 -6.18
N VAL A 245 24.99 27.82 -5.23
CA VAL A 245 25.86 26.65 -5.31
C VAL A 245 25.06 25.46 -5.85
N LEU A 246 24.99 25.35 -7.18
CA LEU A 246 24.39 24.18 -7.87
C LEU A 246 25.25 22.92 -7.77
N ASN A 247 26.54 23.07 -7.42
CA ASN A 247 27.53 22.01 -7.44
C ASN A 247 28.31 21.98 -6.12
N PHE A 248 28.38 20.82 -5.47
CA PHE A 248 29.29 20.62 -4.34
C PHE A 248 30.73 20.56 -4.88
N THR A 249 31.49 21.62 -4.67
CA THR A 249 32.90 21.69 -5.06
C THR A 249 33.76 20.86 -4.11
N PRO A 250 34.70 20.06 -4.63
CA PRO A 250 35.59 19.29 -3.77
C PRO A 250 36.46 20.21 -2.90
N GLY A 251 36.57 19.88 -1.60
CA GLY A 251 37.41 20.60 -0.65
C GLY A 251 36.81 21.90 -0.07
N SER A 252 35.60 22.30 -0.47
CA SER A 252 34.88 23.42 0.15
C SER A 252 33.82 22.93 1.12
N ASP A 253 33.72 23.56 2.28
CA ASP A 253 32.64 23.34 3.24
C ASP A 253 31.38 24.04 2.75
N THR A 254 30.36 23.25 2.40
CA THR A 254 29.05 23.77 2.00
C THR A 254 28.14 23.85 3.22
N GLN A 255 27.68 25.06 3.56
CA GLN A 255 26.76 25.29 4.66
C GLN A 255 25.32 24.94 4.25
N CYS A 256 24.72 24.05 5.03
CA CYS A 256 23.37 23.53 4.82
C CYS A 256 22.53 23.72 6.09
N SER A 257 21.22 23.77 5.95
CA SER A 257 20.29 23.83 7.08
C SER A 257 19.34 22.62 7.08
N LEU A 258 19.23 21.99 8.25
CA LEU A 258 18.29 20.91 8.53
C LEU A 258 17.06 21.50 9.22
N ASN A 259 15.93 21.46 8.53
CA ASN A 259 14.66 22.06 8.93
C ASN A 259 13.75 20.99 9.53
N PHE A 260 13.29 21.24 10.75
CA PHE A 260 12.31 20.42 11.48
C PHE A 260 11.02 21.19 11.62
N VAL A 261 9.90 20.61 11.17
CA VAL A 261 8.56 21.19 11.36
C VAL A 261 7.73 20.25 12.22
N ASN A 262 7.37 20.71 13.41
CA ASN A 262 6.52 19.98 14.34
C ASN A 262 5.05 20.17 13.96
N VAL A 263 4.35 19.05 13.78
CA VAL A 263 2.93 19.01 13.41
C VAL A 263 2.03 18.95 14.66
N THR A 264 2.54 18.44 15.78
CA THR A 264 1.79 18.29 17.02
C THR A 264 1.65 19.60 17.78
N ASP A 265 0.60 19.71 18.58
CA ASP A 265 0.33 20.82 19.51
C ASP A 265 1.27 20.82 20.74
N LEU A 266 1.84 19.67 21.07
CA LEU A 266 2.85 19.51 22.11
C LEU A 266 4.25 19.83 21.61
N SER A 267 5.08 20.40 22.49
CA SER A 267 6.51 20.58 22.21
C SER A 267 7.24 19.24 22.20
N ILE A 268 8.24 19.15 21.33
CA ILE A 268 9.06 17.95 21.16
C ILE A 268 10.52 18.26 21.50
N SER A 269 11.20 17.32 22.15
CA SER A 269 12.65 17.31 22.30
C SER A 269 13.24 16.39 21.25
N VAL A 270 14.18 16.89 20.48
CA VAL A 270 14.78 16.20 19.34
C VAL A 270 16.25 15.98 19.64
N THR A 271 16.70 14.73 19.50
CA THR A 271 18.12 14.38 19.46
C THR A 271 18.45 13.85 18.08
N VAL A 272 19.48 14.40 17.45
CA VAL A 272 19.94 14.02 16.11
C VAL A 272 21.29 13.34 16.23
N SER A 273 21.41 12.19 15.58
CA SER A 273 22.65 11.43 15.46
C SER A 273 22.97 11.22 13.98
N ILE A 274 24.20 11.53 13.61
CA ILE A 274 24.69 11.43 12.23
C ILE A 274 26.10 10.83 12.22
N LEU A 275 26.41 10.10 11.16
CA LEU A 275 27.76 9.63 10.91
C LEU A 275 28.62 10.80 10.41
N SER A 276 29.79 10.98 11.01
CA SER A 276 30.76 11.99 10.59
C SER A 276 31.29 11.75 9.17
N GLN A 277 31.27 10.50 8.71
CA GLN A 277 31.62 10.10 7.34
C GLN A 277 30.57 9.16 6.77
N LEU A 278 30.11 9.45 5.56
CA LEU A 278 29.10 8.61 4.90
C LEU A 278 29.73 7.34 4.30
N PRO A 279 29.14 6.15 4.52
CA PRO A 279 29.59 4.92 3.89
C PRO A 279 29.49 5.00 2.36
N LYS A 280 30.46 4.39 1.66
CA LYS A 280 30.53 4.35 0.19
C LYS A 280 29.25 3.81 -0.49
N GLN A 281 28.44 3.02 0.22
CA GLN A 281 27.19 2.43 -0.29
C GLN A 281 26.09 3.48 -0.57
N PHE A 282 26.16 4.66 0.04
CA PHE A 282 25.21 5.75 -0.24
C PHE A 282 25.67 6.64 -1.41
N MET A 283 26.83 6.34 -2.00
CA MET A 283 27.46 7.13 -3.05
C MET A 283 27.67 6.29 -4.30
N ASN A 284 27.27 6.80 -5.47
CA ASN A 284 27.56 6.15 -6.75
C ASN A 284 29.02 6.36 -7.21
N ASN A 285 29.74 7.31 -6.59
CA ASN A 285 31.08 7.74 -6.99
C ASN A 285 32.07 7.56 -5.81
N ASN A 286 33.38 7.46 -6.11
CA ASN A 286 34.50 7.35 -5.13
C ASN A 286 34.70 8.60 -4.23
N ALA A 287 33.65 9.37 -3.96
CA ALA A 287 33.68 10.56 -3.12
C ALA A 287 33.44 10.19 -1.65
N THR A 288 34.19 10.80 -0.73
CA THR A 288 33.91 10.73 0.71
C THR A 288 33.28 12.04 1.16
N ILE A 289 32.11 11.95 1.79
CA ILE A 289 31.42 13.11 2.37
C ILE A 289 31.65 13.10 3.87
N SER A 290 32.24 14.17 4.39
CA SER A 290 32.34 14.44 5.83
C SER A 290 31.30 15.47 6.24
N ILE A 291 30.68 15.24 7.40
CA ILE A 291 29.57 16.04 7.89
C ILE A 291 29.92 16.53 9.30
N SER A 292 29.83 17.85 9.51
CA SER A 292 29.92 18.45 10.83
C SER A 292 28.54 18.92 11.26
N PHE A 293 28.08 18.43 12.41
CA PHE A 293 26.77 18.76 12.96
C PHE A 293 26.91 19.28 14.39
N PRO A 294 26.80 20.61 14.60
CA PRO A 294 27.08 21.20 15.90
C PRO A 294 25.99 20.93 16.96
N PHE A 295 24.75 20.69 16.55
CA PHE A 295 23.60 20.66 17.46
C PHE A 295 22.95 19.30 17.64
N THR A 296 23.48 18.45 18.51
CA THR A 296 22.91 17.12 18.72
C THR A 296 21.54 17.12 19.43
N HIS A 297 21.19 18.16 20.20
CA HIS A 297 19.94 18.22 20.95
C HIS A 297 19.28 19.62 20.91
N PHE A 298 17.97 19.66 20.63
CA PHE A 298 17.18 20.90 20.66
C PHE A 298 15.68 20.60 20.84
N SER A 299 14.90 21.61 21.23
CA SER A 299 13.43 21.50 21.35
C SER A 299 12.72 22.30 20.26
N VAL A 300 11.66 21.71 19.70
CA VAL A 300 10.77 22.35 18.74
C VAL A 300 9.41 22.58 19.41
N GLN A 301 8.89 23.79 19.28
CA GLN A 301 7.61 24.17 19.87
C GLN A 301 6.43 23.48 19.18
N GLY A 302 5.34 23.32 19.92
CA GLY A 302 4.09 22.78 19.39
C GLY A 302 3.36 23.77 18.50
N ARG A 303 2.62 23.25 17.52
CA ARG A 303 1.79 24.04 16.61
C ARG A 303 0.58 24.60 17.35
N ARG A 304 0.45 25.93 17.36
CA ARG A 304 -0.70 26.64 17.95
C ARG A 304 -1.83 26.77 16.93
N GLU A 305 -3.09 26.61 17.36
CA GLU A 305 -4.27 26.62 16.49
C GLU A 305 -4.45 27.92 15.68
N LYS A 306 -4.16 29.08 16.28
CA LYS A 306 -4.33 30.41 15.64
C LYS A 306 -3.07 30.92 14.94
N LEU A 307 -2.11 30.05 14.64
CA LEU A 307 -0.86 30.46 14.01
C LEU A 307 -1.10 30.83 12.54
N ALA A 308 -0.59 31.99 12.11
CA ALA A 308 -0.61 32.34 10.70
C ALA A 308 0.24 31.35 9.90
N ILE A 309 -0.24 30.93 8.72
CA ILE A 309 0.43 29.91 7.89
C ILE A 309 1.89 30.30 7.62
N ILE A 310 2.16 31.60 7.41
CA ILE A 310 3.50 32.12 7.12
C ILE A 310 4.50 31.90 8.27
N ASP A 311 4.03 31.91 9.52
CA ASP A 311 4.86 31.71 10.72
C ASP A 311 5.29 30.25 10.87
N SER A 312 4.50 29.32 10.30
CA SER A 312 4.81 27.89 10.30
C SER A 312 5.78 27.43 9.21
N ILE A 313 6.08 28.30 8.24
CA ILE A 313 6.97 27.97 7.12
C ILE A 313 8.40 28.34 7.52
N PRO A 314 9.38 27.41 7.47
CA PRO A 314 10.78 27.73 7.71
C PRO A 314 11.32 28.73 6.69
N SER A 315 12.28 29.55 7.11
CA SER A 315 12.84 30.62 6.27
C SER A 315 13.40 30.12 4.93
N PRO A 316 14.05 28.93 4.83
CA PRO A 316 14.50 28.37 3.54
C PRO A 316 13.37 28.00 2.55
N TYR A 317 12.10 28.06 2.99
CA TYR A 317 10.93 27.79 2.17
C TYR A 317 10.11 29.03 1.85
N LEU A 318 10.46 30.19 2.40
CA LEU A 318 9.81 31.44 2.04
C LEU A 318 10.27 31.87 0.63
N THR A 319 9.34 31.87 -0.32
CA THR A 319 9.59 32.34 -1.69
C THR A 319 9.36 33.85 -1.80
N SER A 320 10.11 34.54 -2.66
CA SER A 320 9.88 35.96 -2.96
C SER A 320 8.65 36.25 -3.84
N ASN A 321 7.87 35.22 -4.18
CA ASN A 321 6.76 35.30 -5.13
C ASN A 321 5.56 36.10 -4.60
N THR A 322 5.38 36.17 -3.28
CA THR A 322 4.28 36.92 -2.65
C THR A 322 4.80 38.06 -1.79
N LYS A 323 4.06 39.17 -1.74
CA LYS A 323 4.42 40.35 -0.95
C LYS A 323 4.59 40.03 0.54
N THR A 324 3.74 39.16 1.07
CA THR A 324 3.76 38.71 2.47
C THR A 324 4.99 37.86 2.77
N ALA A 325 5.31 36.88 1.93
CA ALA A 325 6.52 36.05 2.10
C ALA A 325 7.80 36.88 1.97
N ARG A 326 7.84 37.83 1.02
CA ARG A 326 8.97 38.75 0.87
C ARG A 326 9.16 39.65 2.09
N ALA A 327 8.08 40.20 2.65
CA ALA A 327 8.14 41.00 3.87
C ALA A 327 8.65 40.18 5.07
N GLU A 328 8.12 38.96 5.25
CA GLU A 328 8.55 38.07 6.35
C GLU A 328 10.01 37.63 6.19
N GLN A 329 10.45 37.34 4.96
CA GLN A 329 11.85 37.00 4.68
C GLN A 329 12.81 38.14 5.06
N LEU A 330 12.46 39.38 4.75
CA LEU A 330 13.24 40.56 5.14
C LEU A 330 13.29 40.74 6.67
N MET A 331 12.14 40.58 7.34
CA MET A 331 12.05 40.68 8.80
C MET A 331 12.85 39.57 9.51
N ARG A 332 12.87 38.35 8.96
CA ARG A 332 13.68 37.24 9.50
C ARG A 332 15.16 37.40 9.19
N ALA A 333 15.54 37.92 8.02
CA ALA A 333 16.94 38.21 7.70
C ALA A 333 17.54 39.23 8.69
N SER A 334 16.83 40.33 8.97
CA SER A 334 17.25 41.32 9.95
C SER A 334 17.41 40.73 11.37
N ARG A 335 16.45 39.89 11.81
CA ARG A 335 16.55 39.17 13.09
C ARG A 335 17.75 38.22 13.13
N ARG A 336 17.96 37.45 12.05
CA ARG A 336 19.08 36.51 11.91
C ARG A 336 20.42 37.24 12.01
N GLU A 337 20.58 38.38 11.33
CA GLU A 337 21.79 39.20 11.42
C GLU A 337 22.02 39.77 12.82
N ALA A 338 20.96 40.30 13.46
CA ALA A 338 21.05 40.83 14.82
C ALA A 338 21.44 39.76 15.84
N GLN A 339 20.99 38.53 15.65
CA GLN A 339 21.27 37.40 16.54
C GLN A 339 22.66 36.80 16.27
N ARG A 340 23.08 36.70 15.00
CA ARG A 340 24.47 36.34 14.63
C ARG A 340 25.50 37.29 15.25
N ARG A 341 25.20 38.59 15.36
CA ARG A 341 26.11 39.54 16.04
C ARG A 341 26.24 39.31 17.55
N LYS A 342 25.30 38.59 18.17
CA LYS A 342 25.29 38.30 19.63
C LYS A 342 25.88 36.94 19.97
N THR A 343 25.97 36.03 19.01
CA THR A 343 26.47 34.67 19.20
C THR A 343 27.81 34.56 18.49
N GLU A 344 28.90 34.34 19.23
CA GLU A 344 30.21 34.10 18.63
C GLU A 344 30.21 32.70 17.97
N GLY A 345 30.17 32.64 16.64
CA GLY A 345 30.37 31.42 15.86
C GLY A 345 29.23 31.00 14.92
N ASP A 346 29.49 29.91 14.18
CA ASP A 346 28.59 29.29 13.18
C ASP A 346 27.48 28.44 13.82
N GLU A 347 27.42 28.40 15.16
CA GLU A 347 26.41 27.72 15.97
C GLU A 347 25.14 28.58 16.14
N PHE A 348 24.52 28.99 15.04
CA PHE A 348 23.25 29.72 15.08
C PHE A 348 22.09 28.84 14.60
N LYS A 349 21.14 28.52 15.49
CA LYS A 349 19.88 27.88 15.12
C LYS A 349 18.76 28.90 14.97
N GLU A 350 18.01 28.81 13.89
CA GLU A 350 16.82 29.63 13.69
C GLU A 350 15.60 28.94 14.28
N VAL A 351 14.86 29.64 15.14
CA VAL A 351 13.68 29.09 15.82
C VAL A 351 12.45 29.88 15.36
N GLY A 352 11.49 29.15 14.80
CA GLY A 352 10.17 29.67 14.44
C GLY A 352 9.09 29.27 15.43
N ALA A 353 7.83 29.41 15.00
CA ALA A 353 6.68 29.15 15.86
C ALA A 353 6.46 27.66 16.19
N ASN A 354 6.65 26.77 15.21
CA ASN A 354 6.56 25.31 15.34
C ASN A 354 7.65 24.59 14.52
N TRP A 355 8.74 25.29 14.21
CA TRP A 355 9.84 24.75 13.42
C TRP A 355 11.18 25.26 13.93
N VAL A 356 12.25 24.52 13.64
CA VAL A 356 13.64 24.89 13.95
C VAL A 356 14.51 24.55 12.74
N SER A 357 15.41 25.46 12.36
CA SER A 357 16.43 25.22 11.34
C SER A 357 17.80 25.19 12.00
N VAL A 358 18.51 24.09 11.78
CA VAL A 358 19.79 23.79 12.40
C VAL A 358 20.88 23.76 11.34
N PRO A 359 21.95 24.56 11.47
CA PRO A 359 23.03 24.57 10.48
C PRO A 359 23.88 23.31 10.60
N PHE A 360 24.41 22.85 9.48
CA PHE A 360 25.39 21.78 9.38
C PHE A 360 26.27 21.97 8.15
N SER A 361 27.54 21.58 8.24
CA SER A 361 28.45 21.68 7.11
C SER A 361 28.68 20.33 6.45
N VAL A 362 28.77 20.36 5.13
CA VAL A 362 29.04 19.20 4.27
C VAL A 362 30.32 19.49 3.49
N ALA A 363 31.35 18.68 3.72
CA ALA A 363 32.58 18.72 2.93
C ALA A 363 32.65 17.49 2.04
N VAL A 364 32.91 17.70 0.76
CA VAL A 364 33.03 16.63 -0.24
C VAL A 364 34.50 16.50 -0.62
N THR A 365 35.06 15.30 -0.45
CA THR A 365 36.40 14.96 -0.95
C THR A 365 36.26 14.05 -2.15
N SER A 366 36.46 14.59 -3.36
CA SER A 366 36.42 13.86 -4.62
C SER A 366 37.30 14.52 -5.69
N ASN A 367 37.73 13.75 -6.70
CA ASN A 367 38.48 14.31 -7.83
C ASN A 367 37.58 15.03 -8.85
N THR A 368 36.26 14.82 -8.78
CA THR A 368 35.25 15.40 -9.69
C THR A 368 34.10 16.00 -8.88
N PRO A 369 33.51 17.13 -9.29
CA PRO A 369 32.36 17.71 -8.61
C PRO A 369 31.16 16.77 -8.62
N LEU A 370 30.38 16.75 -7.55
CA LEU A 370 29.12 16.02 -7.50
C LEU A 370 28.06 16.78 -8.30
N LEU A 371 27.62 16.21 -9.42
CA LEU A 371 26.50 16.72 -10.23
C LEU A 371 25.12 16.41 -9.61
N SER A 372 25.07 15.74 -8.46
CA SER A 372 23.83 15.31 -7.81
C SER A 372 23.85 15.65 -6.33
N TYR A 373 22.70 16.09 -5.82
CA TYR A 373 22.45 16.37 -4.42
C TYR A 373 22.67 15.13 -3.54
N PRO A 374 23.54 15.19 -2.52
CA PRO A 374 23.85 14.05 -1.68
C PRO A 374 22.63 13.66 -0.83
N LYS A 375 22.45 12.34 -0.67
CA LYS A 375 21.45 11.77 0.24
C LYS A 375 22.09 11.48 1.59
N ILE A 376 21.68 12.22 2.60
CA ILE A 376 22.27 12.17 3.93
C ILE A 376 21.27 11.50 4.90
N PRO A 377 21.61 10.31 5.47
CA PRO A 377 20.85 9.70 6.55
C PRO A 377 21.10 10.38 7.89
N PHE A 378 20.02 10.76 8.57
CA PHE A 378 20.02 11.21 9.96
C PHE A 378 19.19 10.23 10.80
N TYR A 379 19.71 9.84 11.95
CA TYR A 379 18.92 9.14 12.97
C TYR A 379 18.38 10.16 13.96
N ILE A 380 17.06 10.18 14.13
CA ILE A 380 16.38 11.17 14.95
C ILE A 380 15.62 10.44 16.04
N THR A 381 15.83 10.83 17.29
CA THR A 381 15.02 10.39 18.41
C THR A 381 14.22 11.55 18.96
N ILE A 382 12.94 11.31 19.21
CA ILE A 382 11.98 12.31 19.68
C ILE A 382 11.47 11.88 21.03
N GLU A 383 11.42 12.85 21.95
CA GLU A 383 10.81 12.73 23.25
C GLU A 383 9.77 13.84 23.44
N SER A 384 8.54 13.47 23.81
CA SER A 384 7.50 14.43 24.12
C SER A 384 6.50 13.88 25.13
N LYS A 385 5.60 14.75 25.59
CA LYS A 385 4.44 14.31 26.38
C LYS A 385 3.52 13.47 25.50
N LEU A 386 2.86 12.49 26.10
CA LEU A 386 1.89 11.67 25.38
C LEU A 386 0.61 12.49 25.09
N PRO A 387 0.11 12.51 23.84
CA PRO A 387 -1.18 13.10 23.50
C PRO A 387 -2.32 12.49 24.34
N ASP A 388 -3.32 13.29 24.67
CA ASP A 388 -4.46 12.87 25.49
C ASP A 388 -5.23 11.69 24.88
N THR A 389 -5.32 11.65 23.55
CA THR A 389 -5.97 10.58 22.77
C THR A 389 -5.33 9.21 22.99
N TRP A 390 -4.04 9.15 23.35
CA TRP A 390 -3.30 7.90 23.48
C TRP A 390 -3.08 7.45 24.91
N LYS A 391 -3.38 8.30 25.90
CA LYS A 391 -3.35 7.94 27.32
C LYS A 391 -4.05 6.61 27.65
N PRO A 392 -5.23 6.27 27.09
CA PRO A 392 -5.88 4.99 27.38
C PRO A 392 -5.20 3.77 26.73
N HIS A 393 -4.38 3.96 25.70
CA HIS A 393 -3.80 2.86 24.90
C HIS A 393 -2.29 2.68 25.09
N ALA A 394 -1.65 3.59 25.82
CA ALA A 394 -0.21 3.59 26.02
C ALA A 394 0.17 3.06 27.41
N ASN A 395 1.01 2.03 27.44
CA ASN A 395 1.60 1.52 28.68
C ASN A 395 2.69 2.47 29.24
N ARG A 396 3.05 3.53 28.51
CA ARG A 396 4.16 4.45 28.84
C ARG A 396 3.63 5.86 29.13
N ARG A 397 4.24 6.52 30.11
CA ARG A 397 3.87 7.88 30.57
C ARG A 397 4.27 9.01 29.61
N GLY A 398 5.11 8.73 28.61
CA GLY A 398 5.60 9.71 27.64
C GLY A 398 5.77 9.07 26.26
N LEU A 399 5.92 9.92 25.24
CA LEU A 399 6.14 9.52 23.86
C LEU A 399 7.63 9.54 23.56
N LYS A 400 8.22 8.37 23.28
CA LYS A 400 9.62 8.26 22.86
C LYS A 400 9.75 7.32 21.67
N TYR A 401 10.26 7.84 20.56
CA TYR A 401 10.45 7.06 19.34
C TYR A 401 11.65 7.54 18.53
N GLY A 402 12.26 6.64 17.77
CA GLY A 402 13.39 6.95 16.89
C GLY A 402 13.13 6.47 15.47
N PHE A 403 13.62 7.22 14.48
CA PHE A 403 13.50 6.88 13.08
C PHE A 403 14.69 7.38 12.28
N TRP A 404 14.95 6.71 11.16
CA TRP A 404 15.89 7.17 10.14
C TRP A 404 15.16 8.05 9.14
N VAL A 405 15.72 9.22 8.86
CA VAL A 405 15.33 10.04 7.72
C VAL A 405 16.50 10.13 6.75
N VAL A 406 16.22 10.02 5.45
CA VAL A 406 17.23 10.26 4.42
C VAL A 406 16.83 11.52 3.69
N CYS A 407 17.57 12.60 3.93
CA CYS A 407 17.32 13.89 3.30
C CYS A 407 18.18 14.02 2.05
N GLN A 408 17.55 14.35 0.92
CA GLN A 408 18.26 14.90 -0.21
C GLN A 408 18.45 16.39 0.07
N VAL A 409 19.71 16.86 0.06
CA VAL A 409 20.02 18.27 0.33
C VAL A 409 19.70 19.06 -0.93
N GLU A 410 18.62 19.86 -0.94
CA GLU A 410 18.19 20.62 -2.14
C GLU A 410 18.70 22.07 -2.18
#